data_AF-A0A8K0DHH5-F1
#
_entry.id   AF-A0A8K0DHH5-F1
#
_cell.length_a   1.000
_cell.length_b   1.000
_cell.length_c   1.000
_cell.angle_alpha   90.00
_cell.angle_beta   90.00
_cell.angle_gamma   90.00
#
_symmetry.space_group_name_H-M   'P 1'
#
loop_
_entity.id
_entity.type
_entity.pdbx_description
1 polymer ?
#
loop_
_entity_poly.entity_id
_entity_poly.type
_entity_poly.pdbx_seq_one_letter_code
_entity_poly.pdbx_strand_id
1 'polypeptide(L)'
;PLSFYICNFFGALYFVRIARNWSSLIRQWTRVEVSMKSYGFPPNIKKRFKIMTGTVLLLALAEHLLFILNALNSTWTCQNPDAEIYFGFAFPQVFTIISYSHWKAILVEVVNILVTFCWNFIDLFIMLLSSALALRFQQVSNKIENTKIMYEQFWRKIREDYNRLYFLCAVLDKHIGPLVVVSFVSNLFFICIQLYNSLKPRYGIIPAVYFFYSFGFLLGRTLAVAMYAAWINDESREPLKVLQSIPSENYCVEIERIIQQIHTTPAGITGSKFFLITRSFLLKVAGTIVTFELMLLQFGPLIREDFNVSPPYPE
;
A
#
# COMPACT_ATOMS: atom_id res chain seq x y z
N PRO A 1 3.96 0.74 -19.21
CA PRO A 1 2.58 0.40 -19.62
C PRO A 1 2.25 -1.10 -19.52
N LEU A 2 3.04 -2.00 -20.11
CA LEU A 2 2.77 -3.45 -20.03
C LEU A 2 2.90 -4.01 -18.58
N SER A 3 3.89 -3.50 -17.83
CA SER A 3 4.11 -3.84 -16.42
C SER A 3 2.88 -3.62 -15.54
N PHE A 4 2.06 -2.60 -15.85
CA PHE A 4 0.82 -2.30 -15.12
C PHE A 4 -0.18 -3.44 -15.20
N TYR A 5 -0.41 -3.94 -16.42
CA TYR A 5 -1.32 -5.07 -16.65
C TYR A 5 -0.75 -6.37 -16.07
N ILE A 6 0.56 -6.60 -16.16
CA ILE A 6 1.22 -7.78 -15.60
C ILE A 6 1.07 -7.82 -14.08
N CYS A 7 1.41 -6.73 -13.37
CA CYS A 7 1.29 -6.67 -11.91
C CYS A 7 -0.15 -6.90 -11.45
N ASN A 8 -1.12 -6.30 -12.13
CA ASN A 8 -2.54 -6.46 -11.80
C ASN A 8 -3.09 -7.84 -12.15
N PHE A 9 -2.59 -8.48 -13.21
CA PHE A 9 -2.92 -9.87 -13.51
C PHE A 9 -2.50 -10.78 -12.36
N PHE A 10 -1.27 -10.64 -11.86
CA PHE A 10 -0.83 -11.37 -10.66
C PHE A 10 -1.69 -11.02 -9.43
N GLY A 11 -2.03 -9.74 -9.23
CA GLY A 11 -2.94 -9.31 -8.18
C GLY A 11 -4.30 -10.01 -8.25
N ALA A 12 -4.91 -10.08 -9.43
CA ALA A 12 -6.17 -10.76 -9.66
C ALA A 12 -6.06 -12.28 -9.38
N LEU A 13 -4.99 -12.93 -9.85
CA LEU A 13 -4.74 -14.34 -9.55
C LEU A 13 -4.65 -14.62 -8.03
N TYR A 14 -3.94 -13.77 -7.29
CA TYR A 14 -3.85 -13.90 -5.84
C TYR A 14 -5.18 -13.60 -5.14
N PHE A 15 -5.97 -12.65 -5.64
CA PHE A 15 -7.33 -12.44 -5.13
C PHE A 15 -8.23 -13.65 -5.35
N VAL A 16 -8.18 -14.32 -6.50
CA VAL A 16 -8.90 -15.57 -6.74
C VAL A 16 -8.46 -16.64 -5.74
N ARG A 17 -7.16 -16.75 -5.48
CA ARG A 17 -6.62 -17.68 -4.47
C ARG A 17 -7.10 -17.35 -3.06
N ILE A 18 -7.16 -16.06 -2.70
CA ILE A 18 -7.67 -15.62 -1.39
C ILE A 18 -9.17 -15.91 -1.29
N ALA A 19 -9.95 -15.60 -2.33
CA ALA A 19 -11.39 -15.85 -2.37
C ALA A 19 -11.71 -17.33 -2.14
N ARG A 20 -10.96 -18.24 -2.78
CA ARG A 20 -11.09 -19.70 -2.56
C ARG A 20 -10.79 -20.13 -1.12
N ASN A 21 -9.91 -19.42 -0.42
CA ASN A 21 -9.52 -19.73 0.97
C ASN A 21 -10.20 -18.81 2.01
N TRP A 22 -11.07 -17.91 1.58
CA TRP A 22 -11.61 -16.83 2.41
C TRP A 22 -12.40 -17.36 3.59
N SER A 23 -13.18 -18.41 3.37
CA SER A 23 -13.96 -19.08 4.42
C SER A 23 -13.08 -19.62 5.55
N SER A 24 -11.90 -20.16 5.22
CA SER A 24 -10.93 -20.63 6.21
C SER A 24 -10.31 -19.49 7.00
N LEU A 25 -9.90 -18.41 6.32
CA LEU A 25 -9.33 -17.22 6.96
C LEU A 25 -10.35 -16.57 7.92
N ILE A 26 -11.57 -16.32 7.45
CA ILE A 26 -12.61 -15.70 8.26
C ILE A 26 -13.03 -16.59 9.44
N ARG A 27 -13.08 -17.92 9.26
CA ARG A 27 -13.37 -18.83 10.38
C ARG A 27 -12.32 -18.72 11.49
N GLN A 28 -11.04 -18.62 11.15
CA GLN A 28 -9.98 -18.42 12.14
C GLN A 28 -10.08 -17.04 12.79
N TRP A 29 -10.36 -16.00 12.00
CA TRP A 29 -10.60 -14.66 12.49
C TRP A 29 -11.74 -14.63 13.52
N THR A 30 -12.90 -15.18 13.17
CA THR A 30 -14.08 -15.25 14.05
C THR A 30 -13.79 -16.01 15.33
N ARG A 31 -13.01 -17.11 15.30
CA ARG A 31 -12.62 -17.82 16.53
C ARG A 31 -11.84 -16.91 17.49
N VAL A 32 -10.91 -16.11 16.97
CA VAL A 32 -10.16 -15.15 17.79
C VAL A 32 -11.10 -14.07 18.32
N GLU A 33 -11.98 -13.52 17.50
CA GLU A 33 -12.95 -12.51 17.95
C GLU A 33 -13.88 -13.01 19.06
N VAL A 34 -14.37 -14.25 18.95
CA VAL A 34 -15.19 -14.89 20.00
C VAL A 34 -14.38 -15.09 21.28
N SER A 35 -13.12 -15.54 21.17
CA SER A 35 -12.24 -15.72 22.33
C SER A 35 -11.89 -14.40 23.05
N MET A 36 -11.93 -13.30 22.31
CA MET A 36 -11.68 -11.93 22.80
C MET A 36 -12.96 -11.16 23.09
N LYS A 37 -14.11 -11.83 23.28
CA LYS A 37 -15.40 -11.17 23.57
C LYS A 37 -15.33 -10.19 24.76
N SER A 38 -14.49 -10.47 25.76
CA SER A 38 -14.29 -9.60 26.93
C SER A 38 -13.71 -8.22 26.60
N TYR A 39 -13.04 -8.07 25.46
CA TYR A 39 -12.46 -6.80 25.01
C TYR A 39 -13.48 -5.89 24.32
N GLY A 40 -14.65 -6.43 23.98
CA GLY A 40 -15.62 -5.75 23.14
C GLY A 40 -15.19 -5.66 21.67
N PHE A 41 -16.03 -5.02 20.87
CA PHE A 41 -15.75 -4.74 19.47
C PHE A 41 -14.93 -3.44 19.36
N PRO A 42 -13.88 -3.38 18.51
CA PRO A 42 -13.09 -2.17 18.36
C PRO A 42 -13.98 -0.98 17.96
N PRO A 43 -13.92 0.14 18.70
CA PRO A 43 -14.79 1.27 18.44
C PRO A 43 -14.53 1.85 17.04
N ASN A 44 -15.58 2.31 16.38
CA ASN A 44 -15.52 3.03 15.10
C ASN A 44 -14.90 2.28 13.91
N ILE A 45 -14.60 0.97 14.00
CA ILE A 45 -13.98 0.22 12.89
C ILE A 45 -14.83 0.26 11.60
N LYS A 46 -16.16 0.16 11.73
CA LYS A 46 -17.09 0.28 10.58
C LYS A 46 -16.99 1.65 9.91
N LYS A 47 -16.94 2.72 10.70
CA LYS A 47 -16.80 4.10 10.19
C LYS A 47 -15.45 4.28 9.51
N ARG A 48 -14.37 3.78 10.13
CA ARG A 48 -13.02 3.80 9.56
C ARG A 48 -12.94 3.07 8.23
N PHE A 49 -13.54 1.89 8.13
CA PHE A 49 -13.57 1.10 6.89
C PHE A 49 -14.30 1.83 5.76
N LYS A 50 -15.45 2.43 6.06
CA LYS A 50 -16.20 3.25 5.10
C LYS A 50 -15.41 4.47 4.63
N ILE A 51 -14.78 5.20 5.57
CA ILE A 51 -13.97 6.37 5.24
C ILE A 51 -12.78 5.96 4.37
N MET A 52 -11.98 4.97 4.79
CA MET A 52 -10.81 4.51 4.03
C MET A 52 -11.18 4.02 2.63
N THR A 53 -12.27 3.26 2.51
CA THR A 53 -12.74 2.76 1.22
C THR A 53 -13.21 3.91 0.32
N GLY A 54 -14.04 4.80 0.87
CA GLY A 54 -14.55 5.95 0.13
C GLY A 54 -13.43 6.88 -0.34
N THR A 55 -12.47 7.21 0.53
CA THR A 55 -11.36 8.10 0.17
C THR A 55 -10.48 7.50 -0.91
N VAL A 56 -10.04 6.24 -0.77
CA VAL A 56 -9.15 5.61 -1.76
C VAL A 56 -9.84 5.46 -3.12
N LEU A 57 -11.11 5.03 -3.15
CA LEU A 57 -11.83 4.84 -4.41
C LEU A 57 -12.20 6.16 -5.10
N LEU A 58 -12.53 7.21 -4.34
CA LEU A 58 -12.79 8.53 -4.90
C LEU A 58 -11.52 9.17 -5.47
N LEU A 59 -10.38 9.05 -4.78
CA LEU A 59 -9.10 9.55 -5.29
C LEU A 59 -8.65 8.76 -6.53
N ALA A 60 -8.86 7.44 -6.55
CA ALA A 60 -8.60 6.62 -7.74
C ALA A 60 -9.48 7.01 -8.93
N LEU A 61 -10.76 7.31 -8.69
CA LEU A 61 -11.66 7.80 -9.74
C LEU A 61 -11.19 9.16 -10.27
N ALA A 62 -10.80 10.09 -9.40
CA ALA A 62 -10.30 11.39 -9.80
C ALA A 62 -8.99 11.29 -10.61
N GLU A 63 -8.08 10.37 -10.22
CA GLU A 63 -6.86 10.09 -10.98
C GLU A 63 -7.19 9.60 -12.39
N HIS A 64 -8.12 8.66 -12.51
CA HIS A 64 -8.55 8.10 -13.78
C HIS A 64 -9.23 9.15 -14.69
N LEU A 65 -10.06 10.03 -14.11
CA LEU A 65 -10.65 11.15 -14.85
C LEU A 65 -9.58 12.12 -15.36
N LEU A 66 -8.56 12.43 -14.55
CA LEU A 66 -7.44 13.28 -14.97
C LEU A 66 -6.60 12.62 -16.07
N PHE A 67 -6.42 11.29 -16.04
CA PHE A 67 -5.78 10.54 -17.12
C PHE A 67 -6.54 10.71 -18.45
N ILE A 68 -7.87 10.57 -18.44
CA ILE A 68 -8.71 10.78 -19.63
C ILE A 68 -8.60 12.23 -20.12
N LEU A 69 -8.71 13.21 -19.22
CA LEU A 69 -8.59 14.64 -19.57
C LEU A 69 -7.22 14.97 -20.16
N ASN A 70 -6.14 14.38 -19.65
CA ASN A 70 -4.80 14.57 -20.18
C ASN A 70 -4.67 14.01 -21.62
N ALA A 71 -5.22 12.83 -21.89
CA ALA A 71 -5.23 12.25 -23.23
C ALA A 71 -6.11 13.05 -24.22
N LEU A 72 -7.27 13.54 -23.77
CA LEU A 72 -8.12 14.44 -24.55
C LEU A 72 -7.40 15.75 -24.89
N ASN A 73 -6.72 16.35 -23.91
CA ASN A 73 -5.93 17.56 -24.14
C ASN A 73 -4.86 17.36 -25.22
N SER A 74 -4.15 16.23 -25.20
CA SER A 74 -3.18 15.90 -26.27
C SER A 74 -3.87 15.74 -27.63
N THR A 75 -5.04 15.10 -27.67
CA THR A 75 -5.80 14.87 -28.92
C THR A 75 -6.30 16.17 -29.55
N TRP A 76 -6.83 17.10 -28.75
CA TRP A 76 -7.38 18.37 -29.23
C TRP A 76 -6.32 19.35 -29.77
N THR A 77 -5.04 19.11 -29.49
CA THR A 77 -3.96 19.89 -30.12
C THR A 77 -3.67 19.48 -31.56
N CYS A 78 -4.22 18.35 -32.03
CA CYS A 78 -4.08 17.88 -33.41
C CYS A 78 -5.08 18.57 -34.35
N GLN A 79 -4.69 18.75 -35.63
CA GLN A 79 -5.53 19.42 -36.64
C GLN A 79 -6.87 18.73 -36.92
N ASN A 80 -6.92 17.40 -36.86
CA ASN A 80 -8.13 16.59 -37.06
C ASN A 80 -8.29 15.59 -35.92
N PRO A 81 -8.85 15.99 -34.77
CA PRO A 81 -9.01 15.09 -33.63
C PRO A 81 -10.05 14.01 -33.95
N ASP A 82 -9.65 12.75 -33.85
CA ASP A 82 -10.53 11.60 -33.98
C ASP A 82 -10.32 10.61 -32.81
N ALA A 83 -11.14 9.56 -32.78
CA ALA A 83 -11.05 8.54 -31.75
C ALA A 83 -9.75 7.72 -31.87
N GLU A 84 -9.25 7.48 -33.08
CA GLU A 84 -8.02 6.72 -33.29
C GLU A 84 -6.81 7.42 -32.67
N ILE A 85 -6.68 8.73 -32.87
CA ILE A 85 -5.63 9.57 -32.28
C ILE A 85 -5.75 9.59 -30.76
N TYR A 86 -6.97 9.72 -30.20
CA TYR A 86 -7.17 9.64 -28.75
C TYR A 86 -6.65 8.31 -28.17
N PHE A 87 -7.08 7.19 -28.75
CA PHE A 87 -6.65 5.87 -28.28
C PHE A 87 -5.16 5.62 -28.52
N GLY A 88 -4.57 6.25 -29.55
CA GLY A 88 -3.12 6.28 -29.78
C GLY A 88 -2.34 6.99 -28.67
N PHE A 89 -2.84 8.12 -28.16
CA PHE A 89 -2.22 8.84 -27.04
C PHE A 89 -2.49 8.19 -25.68
N ALA A 90 -3.70 7.70 -25.44
CA ALA A 90 -4.09 7.10 -24.16
C ALA A 90 -3.48 5.70 -23.98
N PHE A 91 -3.39 4.91 -25.05
CA PHE A 91 -2.92 3.52 -25.01
C PHE A 91 -1.89 3.21 -26.09
N PRO A 92 -0.77 3.94 -26.15
CA PRO A 92 0.26 3.72 -27.16
C PRO A 92 0.79 2.29 -27.12
N GLN A 93 0.82 1.65 -25.96
CA GLN A 93 1.25 0.26 -25.80
C GLN A 93 0.39 -0.78 -26.52
N VAL A 94 -0.85 -0.45 -26.87
CA VAL A 94 -1.76 -1.36 -27.59
C VAL A 94 -1.84 -0.97 -29.06
N PHE A 95 -2.14 0.30 -29.34
CA PHE A 95 -2.46 0.75 -30.71
C PHE A 95 -1.25 1.02 -31.60
N THR A 96 -0.03 0.97 -31.06
CA THR A 96 1.19 0.92 -31.90
C THR A 96 1.43 -0.47 -32.52
N ILE A 97 0.85 -1.53 -31.93
CA ILE A 97 1.04 -2.92 -32.36
C ILE A 97 -0.23 -3.45 -33.05
N ILE A 98 -1.39 -3.05 -32.56
CA ILE A 98 -2.69 -3.52 -33.01
C ILE A 98 -3.40 -2.40 -33.77
N SER A 99 -3.92 -2.71 -34.97
CA SER A 99 -4.71 -1.76 -35.74
C SER A 99 -5.96 -1.31 -35.01
N TYR A 100 -6.27 -0.02 -35.13
CA TYR A 100 -7.43 0.59 -34.52
C TYR A 100 -8.73 -0.04 -35.02
N SER A 101 -9.66 -0.27 -34.09
CA SER A 101 -11.04 -0.67 -34.38
C SER A 101 -11.88 -0.30 -33.16
N HIS A 102 -13.07 0.27 -33.37
CA HIS A 102 -13.93 0.79 -32.29
C HIS A 102 -14.18 -0.23 -31.17
N TRP A 103 -14.45 -1.49 -31.51
CA TRP A 103 -14.69 -2.53 -30.50
C TRP A 103 -13.43 -2.87 -29.67
N LYS A 104 -12.24 -2.81 -30.26
CA LYS A 104 -10.96 -3.03 -29.55
C LYS A 104 -10.69 -1.88 -28.59
N ALA A 105 -10.95 -0.65 -29.03
CA ALA A 105 -10.84 0.55 -28.20
C ALA A 105 -11.75 0.51 -26.97
N ILE A 106 -13.02 0.14 -27.14
CA ILE A 106 -13.97 -0.04 -26.03
C ILE A 106 -13.46 -1.12 -25.06
N LEU A 107 -12.97 -2.25 -25.58
CA LEU A 107 -12.43 -3.33 -24.75
C LEU A 107 -11.21 -2.87 -23.93
N VAL A 108 -10.28 -2.15 -24.55
CA VAL A 108 -9.07 -1.62 -23.87
C VAL A 108 -9.45 -0.65 -22.76
N GLU A 109 -10.38 0.27 -23.01
CA GLU A 109 -10.86 1.22 -22.01
C GLU A 109 -11.49 0.51 -20.80
N VAL A 110 -12.39 -0.45 -21.06
CA VAL A 110 -13.04 -1.24 -19.99
C VAL A 110 -12.00 -2.00 -19.17
N VAL A 111 -11.05 -2.66 -19.82
CA VAL A 111 -9.96 -3.36 -19.13
C VAL A 111 -9.11 -2.38 -18.31
N ASN A 112 -8.81 -1.20 -18.84
CA ASN A 112 -8.01 -0.20 -18.14
C ASN A 112 -8.71 0.33 -16.88
N ILE A 113 -10.01 0.60 -16.94
CA ILE A 113 -10.82 0.97 -15.77
C ILE A 113 -10.74 -0.13 -14.71
N LEU A 114 -11.03 -1.38 -15.10
CA LEU A 114 -11.03 -2.51 -14.16
C LEU A 114 -9.65 -2.71 -13.52
N VAL A 115 -8.58 -2.62 -14.31
CA VAL A 115 -7.20 -2.78 -13.83
C VAL A 115 -6.81 -1.64 -12.89
N THR A 116 -7.21 -0.40 -13.18
CA THR A 116 -6.99 0.77 -12.31
C THR A 116 -7.67 0.59 -10.95
N PHE A 117 -8.94 0.16 -10.94
CA PHE A 117 -9.64 -0.09 -9.69
C PHE A 117 -9.09 -1.31 -8.94
N CYS A 118 -8.71 -2.38 -9.64
CA CYS A 118 -8.05 -3.54 -9.05
C CYS A 118 -6.75 -3.14 -8.34
N TRP A 119 -5.91 -2.32 -8.97
CA TRP A 119 -4.63 -1.89 -8.39
C TRP A 119 -4.83 -1.15 -7.06
N ASN A 120 -5.76 -0.18 -7.06
CA ASN A 120 -6.10 0.57 -5.86
C ASN A 120 -6.78 -0.30 -4.80
N PHE A 121 -7.56 -1.31 -5.22
CA PHE A 121 -8.21 -2.25 -4.32
C PHE A 121 -7.22 -3.21 -3.63
N ILE A 122 -6.13 -3.63 -4.28
CA ILE A 122 -5.06 -4.43 -3.64
C ILE A 122 -4.56 -3.70 -2.39
N ASP A 123 -4.22 -2.43 -2.54
CA ASP A 123 -3.69 -1.60 -1.47
C ASP A 123 -4.72 -1.34 -0.38
N LEU A 124 -5.96 -1.01 -0.79
CA LEU A 124 -7.07 -0.84 0.15
C LEU A 124 -7.31 -2.11 0.98
N PHE A 125 -7.31 -3.28 0.34
CA PHE A 125 -7.54 -4.55 1.01
C PHE A 125 -6.47 -4.84 2.08
N ILE A 126 -5.20 -4.59 1.75
CA ILE A 126 -4.09 -4.70 2.72
C ILE A 126 -4.30 -3.72 3.87
N MET A 127 -4.62 -2.45 3.59
CA MET A 127 -4.86 -1.44 4.62
C MET A 127 -6.00 -1.83 5.58
N LEU A 128 -7.11 -2.33 5.06
CA LEU A 128 -8.28 -2.72 5.87
C LEU A 128 -7.97 -3.90 6.80
N LEU A 129 -7.33 -4.96 6.28
CA LEU A 129 -6.96 -6.12 7.09
C LEU A 129 -5.91 -5.77 8.14
N SER A 130 -4.93 -4.95 7.75
CA SER A 130 -3.89 -4.48 8.68
C SER A 130 -4.49 -3.65 9.80
N SER A 131 -5.39 -2.71 9.47
CA SER A 131 -6.11 -1.88 10.41
C SER A 131 -6.93 -2.69 11.41
N ALA A 132 -7.68 -3.69 10.94
CA ALA A 132 -8.48 -4.54 11.82
C ALA A 132 -7.62 -5.33 12.82
N LEU A 133 -6.48 -5.86 12.36
CA LEU A 133 -5.59 -6.63 13.23
C LEU A 133 -4.84 -5.73 14.22
N ALA A 134 -4.34 -4.56 13.77
CA ALA A 134 -3.68 -3.58 14.64
C ALA A 134 -4.60 -3.11 15.78
N LEU A 135 -5.88 -2.84 15.46
CA LEU A 135 -6.88 -2.50 16.48
C LEU A 135 -7.08 -3.62 17.53
N ARG A 136 -6.94 -4.89 17.15
CA ARG A 136 -7.03 -6.01 18.10
C ARG A 136 -5.81 -6.09 19.00
N PHE A 137 -4.60 -5.86 18.47
CA PHE A 137 -3.40 -5.74 19.31
C PHE A 137 -3.51 -4.56 20.27
N GLN A 138 -3.99 -3.40 19.80
CA GLN A 138 -4.21 -2.21 20.61
C GLN A 138 -5.15 -2.48 21.81
N GLN A 139 -6.21 -3.29 21.61
CA GLN A 139 -7.10 -3.68 22.71
C GLN A 139 -6.37 -4.45 23.83
N VAL A 140 -5.32 -5.21 23.51
CA VAL A 140 -4.50 -5.90 24.52
C VAL A 140 -3.73 -4.89 25.35
N SER A 141 -3.02 -3.95 24.71
CA SER A 141 -2.29 -2.87 25.38
C SER A 141 -3.20 -2.05 26.30
N ASN A 142 -4.34 -1.59 25.77
CA ASN A 142 -5.32 -0.82 26.54
C ASN A 142 -5.87 -1.59 27.74
N LYS A 143 -6.08 -2.91 27.62
CA LYS A 143 -6.57 -3.72 28.75
C LYS A 143 -5.53 -3.85 29.86
N ILE A 144 -4.25 -3.97 29.50
CA ILE A 144 -3.15 -4.01 30.46
C ILE A 144 -3.06 -2.66 31.19
N GLU A 145 -3.07 -1.54 30.46
CA GLU A 145 -2.96 -0.19 31.07
C GLU A 145 -4.12 0.15 32.03
N ASN A 146 -5.34 -0.28 31.70
CA ASN A 146 -6.53 0.07 32.49
C ASN A 146 -6.77 -0.85 33.69
N THR A 147 -6.00 -1.93 33.86
CA THR A 147 -6.21 -2.90 34.95
C THR A 147 -5.26 -2.59 36.12
N LYS A 148 -5.82 -2.26 37.30
CA LYS A 148 -5.02 -1.86 38.48
C LYS A 148 -4.57 -3.03 39.36
N ILE A 149 -5.30 -4.15 39.35
CA ILE A 149 -5.03 -5.33 40.18
C ILE A 149 -4.79 -6.52 39.24
N MET A 150 -3.59 -7.09 39.30
CA MET A 150 -3.12 -8.05 38.31
C MET A 150 -2.66 -9.34 38.97
N TYR A 151 -3.55 -10.33 39.05
CA TYR A 151 -3.20 -11.68 39.49
C TYR A 151 -2.51 -12.48 38.37
N GLU A 152 -1.81 -13.56 38.70
CA GLU A 152 -1.16 -14.43 37.72
C GLU A 152 -2.13 -14.92 36.62
N GLN A 153 -3.38 -15.22 36.99
CA GLN A 153 -4.42 -15.63 36.03
C GLN A 153 -4.72 -14.57 34.97
N PHE A 154 -4.64 -13.28 35.33
CA PHE A 154 -4.81 -12.18 34.38
C PHE A 154 -3.69 -12.20 33.33
N TRP A 155 -2.43 -12.32 33.77
CA TRP A 155 -1.28 -12.36 32.88
C TRP A 155 -1.28 -13.59 31.96
N ARG A 156 -1.68 -14.76 32.49
CA ARG A 156 -1.90 -15.95 31.67
C ARG A 156 -2.91 -15.67 30.57
N LYS A 157 -4.05 -15.05 30.90
CA LYS A 157 -5.09 -14.72 29.91
C LYS A 157 -4.59 -13.71 28.87
N ILE A 158 -3.88 -12.67 29.28
CA ILE A 158 -3.23 -11.70 28.37
C ILE A 158 -2.27 -12.38 27.40
N ARG A 159 -1.39 -13.26 27.91
CA ARG A 159 -0.44 -14.00 27.06
C ARG A 159 -1.17 -14.90 26.06
N GLU A 160 -2.20 -15.62 26.49
CA GLU A 160 -2.97 -16.46 25.57
C GLU A 160 -3.69 -15.63 24.50
N ASP A 161 -4.27 -14.48 24.86
CA ASP A 161 -4.96 -13.59 23.92
C ASP A 161 -3.96 -12.95 22.93
N TYR A 162 -2.77 -12.55 23.41
CA TYR A 162 -1.67 -12.12 22.55
C TYR A 162 -1.25 -13.22 21.57
N ASN A 163 -1.07 -14.45 22.08
CA ASN A 163 -0.65 -15.58 21.26
C ASN A 163 -1.69 -15.93 20.17
N ARG A 164 -2.99 -15.83 20.49
CA ARG A 164 -4.08 -15.97 19.51
C ARG A 164 -3.99 -14.92 18.39
N LEU A 165 -3.69 -13.66 18.74
CA LEU A 165 -3.49 -12.59 17.77
C LEU A 165 -2.22 -12.78 16.93
N TYR A 166 -1.13 -13.23 17.55
CA TYR A 166 0.10 -13.58 16.85
C TYR A 166 -0.15 -14.65 15.78
N PHE A 167 -0.84 -15.74 16.15
CA PHE A 167 -1.19 -16.78 15.17
C PHE A 167 -2.13 -16.28 14.08
N LEU A 168 -3.12 -15.45 14.42
CA LEU A 168 -3.99 -14.83 13.43
C LEU A 168 -3.19 -13.95 12.46
N CYS A 169 -2.22 -13.20 12.96
CA CYS A 169 -1.30 -12.40 12.14
C CYS A 169 -0.53 -13.29 11.16
N ALA A 170 0.04 -14.40 11.63
CA ALA A 170 0.78 -15.33 10.78
C ALA A 170 -0.10 -16.00 9.72
N VAL A 171 -1.35 -16.32 10.05
CA VAL A 171 -2.33 -16.86 9.11
C VAL A 171 -2.72 -15.82 8.06
N LEU A 172 -3.00 -14.59 8.50
CA LEU A 172 -3.28 -13.48 7.60
C LEU A 172 -2.12 -13.26 6.65
N ASP A 173 -0.90 -13.14 7.17
CA ASP A 173 0.34 -12.94 6.41
C ASP A 173 0.55 -14.04 5.37
N LYS A 174 0.32 -15.30 5.72
CA LYS A 174 0.40 -16.43 4.77
C LYS A 174 -0.55 -16.27 3.58
N HIS A 175 -1.73 -15.70 3.80
CA HIS A 175 -2.73 -15.52 2.74
C HIS A 175 -2.49 -14.26 1.90
N ILE A 176 -2.09 -13.15 2.51
CA ILE A 176 -1.96 -11.85 1.82
C ILE A 176 -0.52 -11.51 1.42
N GLY A 177 0.49 -12.22 1.93
CA GLY A 177 1.90 -11.96 1.67
C GLY A 177 2.28 -11.83 0.19
N PRO A 178 1.74 -12.66 -0.73
CA PRO A 178 1.96 -12.46 -2.16
C PRO A 178 1.34 -11.18 -2.72
N LEU A 179 0.15 -10.78 -2.24
CA LEU A 179 -0.45 -9.48 -2.59
C LEU A 179 0.38 -8.31 -2.07
N VAL A 180 0.96 -8.44 -0.88
CA VAL A 180 1.86 -7.43 -0.31
C VAL A 180 3.09 -7.25 -1.20
N VAL A 181 3.67 -8.34 -1.72
CA VAL A 181 4.78 -8.24 -2.69
C VAL A 181 4.34 -7.53 -3.96
N VAL A 182 3.19 -7.91 -4.55
CA VAL A 182 2.67 -7.26 -5.76
C VAL A 182 2.42 -5.77 -5.52
N SER A 183 1.80 -5.41 -4.40
CA SER A 183 1.56 -4.02 -3.99
C SER A 183 2.86 -3.22 -3.92
N PHE A 184 3.83 -3.66 -3.11
CA PHE A 184 5.07 -2.91 -2.91
C PHE A 184 5.93 -2.84 -4.18
N VAL A 185 6.09 -3.95 -4.91
CA VAL A 185 6.88 -3.97 -6.15
C VAL A 185 6.26 -3.06 -7.20
N SER A 186 4.94 -3.15 -7.43
CA SER A 186 4.26 -2.32 -8.41
C SER A 186 4.31 -0.84 -8.02
N ASN A 187 3.99 -0.51 -6.77
CA ASN A 187 3.99 0.86 -6.28
C ASN A 187 5.38 1.50 -6.36
N LEU A 188 6.43 0.81 -5.90
CA LEU A 188 7.80 1.31 -5.99
C LEU A 188 8.24 1.48 -7.44
N PHE A 189 7.92 0.52 -8.31
CA PHE A 189 8.23 0.62 -9.73
C PHE A 189 7.58 1.85 -10.38
N PHE A 190 6.29 2.09 -10.12
CA PHE A 190 5.58 3.24 -10.66
C PHE A 190 6.04 4.57 -10.03
N ILE A 191 6.39 4.59 -8.74
CA ILE A 191 7.00 5.76 -8.10
C ILE A 191 8.32 6.10 -8.80
N CYS A 192 9.20 5.12 -9.04
CA CYS A 192 10.46 5.35 -9.75
C CYS A 192 10.25 5.87 -11.18
N ILE A 193 9.26 5.35 -11.91
CA ILE A 193 8.92 5.86 -13.25
C ILE A 193 8.41 7.29 -13.18
N GLN A 194 7.52 7.60 -12.24
CA GLN A 194 6.97 8.95 -12.12
C GLN A 194 8.03 9.96 -11.66
N LEU A 195 8.95 9.56 -10.77
CA LEU A 195 10.14 10.34 -10.43
C LEU A 195 11.02 10.59 -11.65
N TYR A 196 11.35 9.57 -12.43
CA TYR A 196 12.11 9.77 -13.66
C TYR A 196 11.40 10.73 -14.64
N ASN A 197 10.08 10.58 -14.78
CA ASN A 197 9.30 11.47 -15.62
C ASN A 197 9.20 12.89 -15.01
N SER A 198 9.32 13.07 -13.69
CA SER A 198 9.29 14.39 -13.03
C SER A 198 10.35 15.33 -13.62
N LEU A 199 11.50 14.78 -14.01
CA LEU A 199 12.61 15.49 -14.62
C LEU A 199 12.27 16.08 -16.00
N LYS A 200 11.31 15.51 -16.73
CA LYS A 200 10.96 16.01 -18.07
C LYS A 200 10.20 17.34 -17.98
N PRO A 201 10.51 18.32 -18.84
CA PRO A 201 9.73 19.56 -18.90
C PRO A 201 8.27 19.23 -19.27
N ARG A 202 7.35 19.95 -18.64
CA ARG A 202 5.91 19.83 -18.91
C ARG A 202 5.38 21.18 -19.34
N TYR A 203 4.61 21.16 -20.42
CA TYR A 203 3.96 22.34 -20.97
C TYR A 203 2.45 22.20 -20.81
N GLY A 204 1.81 23.22 -20.24
CA GLY A 204 0.37 23.29 -20.03
C GLY A 204 -0.09 22.88 -18.62
N ILE A 205 -1.26 23.42 -18.24
CA ILE A 205 -1.84 23.26 -16.89
C ILE A 205 -2.38 21.84 -16.70
N ILE A 206 -3.09 21.28 -17.68
CA ILE A 206 -3.71 19.95 -17.58
C ILE A 206 -2.67 18.84 -17.36
N PRO A 207 -1.60 18.73 -18.18
CA PRO A 207 -0.57 17.71 -17.96
C PRO A 207 0.19 17.88 -16.64
N ALA A 208 0.38 19.12 -16.19
CA ALA A 208 1.01 19.40 -14.90
C ALA A 208 0.14 18.90 -13.73
N VAL A 209 -1.15 19.29 -13.71
CA VAL A 209 -2.09 18.87 -12.66
C VAL A 209 -2.24 17.35 -12.64
N TYR A 210 -2.41 16.70 -13.79
CA TYR A 210 -2.48 15.24 -13.88
C TYR A 210 -1.24 14.58 -13.29
N PHE A 211 -0.04 15.04 -13.66
CA PHE A 211 1.20 14.46 -13.17
C PHE A 211 1.34 14.58 -11.65
N PHE A 212 1.21 15.79 -11.10
CA PHE A 212 1.37 16.00 -9.65
C PHE A 212 0.30 15.29 -8.84
N TYR A 213 -0.94 15.23 -9.35
CA TYR A 213 -2.00 14.49 -8.71
C TYR A 213 -1.73 12.98 -8.70
N SER A 214 -1.43 12.40 -9.87
CA SER A 214 -1.14 10.95 -9.99
C SER A 214 0.06 10.56 -9.12
N PHE A 215 1.10 11.40 -9.09
CA PHE A 215 2.28 11.18 -8.24
C PHE A 215 1.99 11.29 -6.76
N GLY A 216 1.36 12.39 -6.33
CA GLY A 216 0.99 12.57 -4.94
C GLY A 216 0.04 11.48 -4.44
N PHE A 217 -0.93 11.08 -5.26
CA PHE A 217 -1.86 10.00 -4.93
C PHE A 217 -1.14 8.65 -4.81
N LEU A 218 -0.30 8.28 -5.77
CA LEU A 218 0.46 7.03 -5.73
C LEU A 218 1.40 6.99 -4.51
N LEU A 219 2.14 8.07 -4.26
CA LEU A 219 3.05 8.16 -3.12
C LEU A 219 2.27 8.09 -1.80
N GLY A 220 1.22 8.90 -1.65
CA GLY A 220 0.38 8.93 -0.46
C GLY A 220 -0.29 7.59 -0.18
N ARG A 221 -0.83 6.92 -1.21
CA ARG A 221 -1.41 5.58 -1.10
C ARG A 221 -0.37 4.55 -0.67
N THR A 222 0.82 4.57 -1.28
CA THR A 222 1.91 3.64 -0.94
C THR A 222 2.33 3.82 0.51
N LEU A 223 2.54 5.06 0.96
CA LEU A 223 2.86 5.37 2.35
C LEU A 223 1.75 4.93 3.31
N ALA A 224 0.48 5.13 2.94
CA ALA A 224 -0.65 4.68 3.74
C ALA A 224 -0.66 3.16 3.91
N VAL A 225 -0.55 2.39 2.82
CA VAL A 225 -0.46 0.91 2.86
C VAL A 225 0.65 0.47 3.80
N ALA A 226 1.82 1.09 3.65
CA ALA A 226 3.00 0.73 4.40
C ALA A 226 2.88 1.09 5.88
N MET A 227 2.30 2.24 6.21
CA MET A 227 1.98 2.64 7.59
C MET A 227 0.96 1.72 8.24
N TYR A 228 -0.13 1.37 7.54
CA TYR A 228 -1.14 0.47 8.07
C TYR A 228 -0.59 -0.94 8.34
N ALA A 229 0.26 -1.46 7.45
CA ALA A 229 0.94 -2.73 7.67
C ALA A 229 1.94 -2.67 8.83
N ALA A 230 2.73 -1.59 8.93
CA ALA A 230 3.66 -1.37 10.04
C ALA A 230 2.94 -1.18 11.39
N TRP A 231 1.73 -0.63 11.37
CA TRP A 231 0.93 -0.38 12.58
C TRP A 231 0.64 -1.66 13.37
N ILE A 232 0.52 -2.82 12.70
CA ILE A 232 0.40 -4.10 13.41
C ILE A 232 1.64 -4.38 14.25
N ASN A 233 2.83 -4.17 13.67
CA ASN A 233 4.08 -4.39 14.37
C ASN A 233 4.23 -3.44 15.56
N ASP A 234 3.87 -2.16 15.37
CA ASP A 234 3.89 -1.16 16.44
C ASP A 234 2.98 -1.60 17.60
N GLU A 235 1.69 -1.84 17.33
CA GLU A 235 0.71 -2.21 18.37
C GLU A 235 1.02 -3.55 19.03
N SER A 236 1.65 -4.49 18.30
CA SER A 236 2.07 -5.77 18.89
C SER A 236 3.21 -5.65 19.90
N ARG A 237 3.92 -4.51 19.91
CA ARG A 237 5.05 -4.21 20.81
C ARG A 237 4.69 -3.23 21.91
N GLU A 238 3.60 -2.48 21.76
CA GLU A 238 3.10 -1.55 22.79
C GLU A 238 2.98 -2.17 24.20
N PRO A 239 2.52 -3.43 24.39
CA PRO A 239 2.45 -4.03 25.71
C PRO A 239 3.78 -4.04 26.48
N LEU A 240 4.94 -4.06 25.78
CA LEU A 240 6.26 -4.08 26.42
C LEU A 240 6.49 -2.88 27.34
N LYS A 241 5.99 -1.69 26.97
CA LYS A 241 6.18 -0.46 27.76
C LYS A 241 5.62 -0.64 29.17
N VAL A 242 4.45 -1.26 29.27
CA VAL A 242 3.80 -1.52 30.55
C VAL A 242 4.46 -2.70 31.25
N LEU A 243 4.69 -3.81 30.54
CA LEU A 243 5.27 -5.04 31.11
C LEU A 243 6.65 -4.82 31.74
N GLN A 244 7.48 -3.96 31.15
CA GLN A 244 8.82 -3.62 31.65
C GLN A 244 8.80 -2.64 32.83
N SER A 245 7.66 -2.01 33.12
CA SER A 245 7.50 -1.06 34.23
C SER A 245 6.92 -1.68 35.50
N ILE A 246 6.58 -2.98 35.47
CA ILE A 246 5.95 -3.67 36.60
C ILE A 246 6.98 -3.89 37.73
N PRO A 247 6.66 -3.54 38.99
CA PRO A 247 7.51 -3.81 40.14
C PRO A 247 7.77 -5.31 40.33
N SER A 248 8.97 -5.67 40.78
CA SER A 248 9.39 -7.07 40.98
C SER A 248 8.46 -7.88 41.88
N GLU A 249 7.76 -7.23 42.81
CA GLU A 249 6.80 -7.84 43.73
C GLU A 249 5.57 -8.45 43.02
N ASN A 250 5.17 -7.85 41.89
CA ASN A 250 4.03 -8.28 41.09
C ASN A 250 4.46 -9.03 39.82
N TYR A 251 5.77 -9.30 39.68
CA TYR A 251 6.33 -9.97 38.53
C TYR A 251 6.09 -11.47 38.61
N CYS A 252 5.66 -12.08 37.51
CA CYS A 252 5.39 -13.51 37.42
C CYS A 252 5.91 -14.10 36.11
N VAL A 253 6.03 -15.42 36.06
CA VAL A 253 6.57 -16.15 34.90
C VAL A 253 5.79 -15.85 33.60
N GLU A 254 4.50 -15.55 33.67
CA GLU A 254 3.70 -15.22 32.49
C GLU A 254 4.11 -13.88 31.87
N ILE A 255 4.54 -12.90 32.67
CA ILE A 255 5.09 -11.61 32.19
C ILE A 255 6.40 -11.84 31.45
N GLU A 256 7.30 -12.65 32.02
CA GLU A 256 8.57 -12.98 31.38
C GLU A 256 8.36 -13.67 30.02
N ARG A 257 7.44 -14.63 29.97
CA ARG A 257 7.09 -15.35 28.73
C ARG A 257 6.57 -14.42 27.64
N ILE A 258 5.68 -13.46 27.97
CA ILE A 258 5.15 -12.54 26.97
C ILE A 258 6.22 -11.55 26.50
N ILE A 259 7.06 -11.02 27.40
CA ILE A 259 8.19 -10.17 27.03
C ILE A 259 9.12 -10.90 26.06
N GLN A 260 9.50 -12.14 26.41
CA GLN A 260 10.35 -12.98 25.56
C GLN A 260 9.68 -13.24 24.20
N GLN A 261 8.38 -13.55 24.16
CA GLN A 261 7.64 -13.77 22.91
C GLN A 261 7.69 -12.53 22.01
N ILE A 262 7.41 -11.34 22.55
CA ILE A 262 7.41 -10.10 21.75
C ILE A 262 8.81 -9.79 21.18
N HIS A 263 9.88 -10.06 21.95
CA HIS A 263 11.25 -9.84 21.48
C HIS A 263 11.71 -10.86 20.44
N THR A 264 11.35 -12.13 20.61
CA THR A 264 11.86 -13.23 19.77
C THR A 264 11.02 -13.44 18.51
N THR A 265 9.72 -13.11 18.54
CA THR A 265 8.78 -13.37 17.45
C THR A 265 8.01 -12.10 17.08
N PRO A 266 8.56 -11.24 16.19
CA PRO A 266 7.87 -10.01 15.80
C PRO A 266 6.59 -10.34 15.05
N ALA A 267 5.45 -9.83 15.53
CA ALA A 267 4.19 -9.89 14.80
C ALA A 267 4.16 -8.79 13.73
N GLY A 268 3.67 -9.11 12.55
CA GLY A 268 3.49 -8.15 11.47
C GLY A 268 3.26 -8.81 10.12
N ILE A 269 3.02 -7.98 9.12
CA ILE A 269 2.84 -8.42 7.73
C ILE A 269 4.18 -8.41 7.02
N THR A 270 4.42 -9.46 6.25
CA THR A 270 5.61 -9.64 5.43
C THR A 270 5.27 -9.68 3.95
N GLY A 271 6.23 -9.29 3.11
CA GLY A 271 6.18 -9.58 1.68
C GLY A 271 6.59 -11.02 1.44
N SER A 272 5.73 -12.00 1.72
CA SER A 272 6.04 -13.44 1.54
C SER A 272 7.36 -13.87 2.22
N LYS A 273 7.61 -13.36 3.44
CA LYS A 273 8.85 -13.53 4.23
C LYS A 273 10.13 -12.90 3.65
N PHE A 274 10.07 -12.18 2.52
CA PHE A 274 11.23 -11.45 2.01
C PHE A 274 11.60 -10.24 2.88
N PHE A 275 10.58 -9.52 3.36
CA PHE A 275 10.75 -8.34 4.21
C PHE A 275 9.57 -8.22 5.17
N LEU A 276 9.85 -7.83 6.42
CA LEU A 276 8.83 -7.47 7.40
C LEU A 276 8.57 -5.96 7.31
N ILE A 277 7.29 -5.58 7.19
CA ILE A 277 6.92 -4.18 7.12
C ILE A 277 6.92 -3.56 8.52
N THR A 278 7.87 -2.66 8.76
CA THR A 278 8.05 -1.90 10.00
C THR A 278 8.32 -0.43 9.65
N ARG A 279 8.13 0.51 10.58
CA ARG A 279 8.48 1.93 10.34
C ARG A 279 9.94 2.10 9.88
N SER A 280 10.85 1.32 10.45
CA SER A 280 12.26 1.33 10.06
C SER A 280 12.47 0.84 8.62
N PHE A 281 11.72 -0.17 8.17
CA PHE A 281 11.73 -0.59 6.76
C PHE A 281 11.22 0.54 5.84
N LEU A 282 10.15 1.25 6.24
CA LEU A 282 9.62 2.38 5.45
C LEU A 282 10.64 3.50 5.27
N LEU A 283 11.33 3.87 6.36
CA LEU A 283 12.38 4.89 6.33
C LEU A 283 13.55 4.49 5.43
N LYS A 284 13.94 3.22 5.44
CA LYS A 284 14.99 2.70 4.54
C LYS A 284 14.56 2.81 3.08
N VAL A 285 13.34 2.38 2.75
CA VAL A 285 12.81 2.45 1.38
C VAL A 285 12.71 3.91 0.91
N ALA A 286 12.19 4.81 1.75
CA ALA A 286 12.13 6.25 1.44
C ALA A 286 13.52 6.84 1.21
N GLY A 287 14.49 6.51 2.06
CA GLY A 287 15.89 6.93 1.89
C GLY A 287 16.47 6.44 0.56
N THR A 288 16.25 5.17 0.19
CA THR A 288 16.70 4.63 -1.09
C THR A 288 16.07 5.33 -2.30
N ILE A 289 14.77 5.67 -2.23
CA ILE A 289 14.10 6.43 -3.29
C ILE A 289 14.74 7.80 -3.46
N VAL A 290 14.97 8.53 -2.36
CA VAL A 290 15.63 9.84 -2.39
C VAL A 290 17.07 9.73 -2.91
N THR A 291 17.83 8.72 -2.49
CA THR A 291 19.18 8.48 -3.03
C THR A 291 19.14 8.23 -4.54
N PHE A 292 18.19 7.43 -5.02
CA PHE A 292 18.02 7.18 -6.45
C PHE A 292 17.65 8.47 -7.20
N GLU A 293 16.77 9.30 -6.65
CA GLU A 293 16.41 10.59 -7.22
C GLU A 293 17.61 11.55 -7.30
N LEU A 294 18.39 11.68 -6.23
CA LEU A 294 19.61 12.49 -6.22
C LEU A 294 20.62 12.01 -7.26
N MET A 295 20.78 10.70 -7.40
CA MET A 295 21.63 10.11 -8.44
C MET A 295 21.10 10.42 -9.85
N LEU A 296 19.79 10.31 -10.07
CA LEU A 296 19.16 10.69 -11.33
C LEU A 296 19.27 12.19 -11.62
N LEU A 297 19.24 13.06 -10.61
CA LEU A 297 19.47 14.50 -10.81
C LEU A 297 20.93 14.80 -11.17
N GLN A 298 21.87 14.10 -10.53
CA GLN A 298 23.30 14.30 -10.76
C GLN A 298 23.78 13.74 -12.12
N PHE A 299 23.21 12.62 -12.57
CA PHE A 299 23.63 11.93 -13.80
C PHE A 299 22.56 11.92 -14.89
N GLY A 300 21.42 12.56 -14.64
CA GLY A 300 20.31 12.64 -15.57
C GLY A 300 20.61 13.55 -16.77
N PRO A 301 19.91 13.36 -17.89
CA PRO A 301 20.20 14.05 -19.16
C PRO A 301 19.86 15.55 -19.19
N LEU A 302 19.70 16.22 -18.05
CA LEU A 302 19.50 17.68 -17.95
C LEU A 302 20.62 18.18 -17.04
N ILE A 303 21.83 18.51 -17.52
CA ILE A 303 22.17 19.72 -18.28
C ILE A 303 23.41 19.39 -19.12
N ARG A 304 23.26 19.13 -20.42
CA ARG A 304 24.41 19.12 -21.36
C ARG A 304 24.17 19.93 -22.64
N GLU A 305 22.97 20.48 -22.84
CA GLU A 305 22.64 21.26 -24.04
C GLU A 305 22.81 22.78 -23.86
N ASP A 306 22.97 23.30 -22.64
CA ASP A 306 23.08 24.76 -22.42
C ASP A 306 24.52 25.34 -22.52
N PHE A 307 25.53 24.55 -22.92
CA PHE A 307 26.93 25.02 -23.00
C PHE A 307 27.56 25.04 -24.40
N ASN A 308 26.81 24.74 -25.47
CA ASN A 308 27.31 24.88 -26.84
C ASN A 308 26.53 25.96 -27.62
N VAL A 309 26.61 27.21 -27.13
CA VAL A 309 26.38 28.38 -27.98
C VAL A 309 27.72 29.10 -28.12
N SER A 310 28.51 28.69 -29.10
CA SER A 310 29.62 29.48 -29.62
C SER A 310 29.07 30.68 -30.41
N PRO A 311 29.67 31.88 -30.30
CA PRO A 311 29.17 33.08 -30.97
C PRO A 311 29.36 32.97 -32.50
N PRO A 312 28.51 33.65 -33.30
CA PRO A 312 28.72 33.68 -34.75
C PRO A 312 29.92 34.56 -35.07
N TYR A 313 30.90 34.02 -35.79
CA TYR A 313 31.89 34.83 -36.51
C TYR A 313 31.25 35.41 -37.79
N PRO A 314 31.70 36.58 -38.25
CA PRO A 314 31.11 37.29 -39.38
C PRO A 314 31.78 36.87 -40.71
N GLU A 315 30.96 36.70 -41.75
CA GLU A 315 31.28 37.00 -43.14
C GLU A 315 30.09 37.73 -43.78
#